data_AF-A0A5C3NPU5-F1
#
_entry.id   AF-A0A5C3NPU5-F1
#
_cell.length_a   1.000
_cell.length_b   1.000
_cell.length_c   1.000
_cell.angle_alpha   90.00
_cell.angle_beta   90.00
_cell.angle_gamma   90.00
#
_symmetry.space_group_name_H-M   'P 1'
#
loop_
_entity.id
_entity.type
_entity.pdbx_description
1 polymer ?
#
loop_
_entity_poly.entity_id
_entity_poly.type
_entity_poly.pdbx_seq_one_letter_code
_entity_poly.pdbx_strand_id
1 'polypeptide(L)'
;MPLLPLLDETTPTSLDDNEGEDDGEEILALPSDFNAEELVAYDLNTLAVYELKLRVGLAFDLLQQVREAVKHSAAHVEQKTQDARTKRDHLKEQTKINASRDRSKFEARRYNHNFSRLQTLRLLLQTPPPADTMEANLRRIDLNNDLKMVSLLANRTAGDSKRLANMSWIWSSEVSEEGAQWATKGTEHMLASDCAHWHRTRMQKTQADTFVNYTCGDFRHAYAGYDTLRNCWLEVAQREGIAPGARAYAHQQAAMYATMRDEIRLAFDKVRKPGVDREQMDHTMVGAPGSCSVKLST
;
A
#
# COMPACT_ATOMS: atom_id res chain seq x y z
N MET A 1 3.99 -34.56 71.65
CA MET A 1 3.74 -35.26 70.38
C MET A 1 2.55 -34.58 69.71
N PRO A 2 2.62 -34.33 68.40
CA PRO A 2 2.26 -33.05 67.81
C PRO A 2 0.93 -33.07 67.04
N LEU A 3 0.59 -31.87 66.60
CA LEU A 3 -0.62 -31.37 65.95
C LEU A 3 -1.08 -32.15 64.70
N LEU A 4 -2.39 -32.15 64.51
CA LEU A 4 -3.15 -32.63 63.35
C LEU A 4 -2.67 -32.01 62.02
N PRO A 5 -2.76 -32.74 60.88
CA PRO A 5 -2.61 -32.14 59.56
C PRO A 5 -3.88 -31.41 59.13
N LEU A 6 -3.70 -30.16 58.69
CA LEU A 6 -4.70 -29.33 58.01
C LEU A 6 -5.11 -29.98 56.67
N LEU A 7 -6.43 -30.07 56.47
CA LEU A 7 -7.05 -30.28 55.16
C LEU A 7 -6.91 -28.98 54.37
N ASP A 8 -6.22 -29.05 53.25
CA ASP A 8 -5.93 -27.93 52.38
C ASP A 8 -7.11 -27.59 51.47
N GLU A 9 -7.15 -26.31 51.11
CA GLU A 9 -8.27 -25.57 50.55
C GLU A 9 -8.62 -25.93 49.10
N THR A 10 -9.89 -25.71 48.80
CA THR A 10 -10.51 -25.66 47.47
C THR A 10 -9.73 -24.80 46.47
N THR A 11 -9.37 -25.36 45.33
CA THR A 11 -9.08 -24.61 44.09
C THR A 11 -10.10 -25.00 43.02
N PRO A 12 -10.86 -24.04 42.45
CA PRO A 12 -11.68 -24.28 41.27
C PRO A 12 -10.83 -23.97 40.03
N THR A 13 -10.45 -25.00 39.29
CA THR A 13 -9.92 -24.82 37.93
C THR A 13 -10.83 -25.57 36.98
N SER A 14 -11.79 -24.83 36.44
CA SER A 14 -12.42 -25.15 35.18
C SER A 14 -11.33 -25.21 34.12
N LEU A 15 -10.92 -26.43 33.76
CA LEU A 15 -10.26 -26.67 32.49
C LEU A 15 -11.37 -26.62 31.44
N ASP A 16 -11.54 -25.42 30.91
CA ASP A 16 -12.21 -25.17 29.65
C ASP A 16 -11.30 -25.80 28.59
N ASP A 17 -11.56 -27.06 28.25
CA ASP A 17 -10.97 -27.76 27.11
C ASP A 17 -11.47 -27.09 25.83
N ASN A 18 -10.94 -25.90 25.56
CA ASN A 18 -10.98 -25.28 24.25
C ASN A 18 -9.89 -25.96 23.41
N GLU A 19 -10.15 -27.20 23.00
CA GLU A 19 -9.50 -27.80 21.84
C GLU A 19 -9.88 -26.94 20.62
N GLY A 20 -9.11 -25.87 20.42
CA GLY A 20 -9.12 -25.15 19.16
C GLY A 20 -8.70 -26.16 18.09
N GLU A 21 -9.66 -26.54 17.26
CA GLU A 21 -9.42 -27.24 16.01
C GLU A 21 -8.29 -26.50 15.29
N ASP A 22 -7.11 -27.12 15.26
CA ASP A 22 -6.02 -26.73 14.38
C ASP A 22 -6.51 -27.06 12.97
N ASP A 23 -7.20 -26.08 12.38
CA ASP A 23 -7.66 -26.08 10.99
C ASP A 23 -6.41 -26.17 10.09
N GLY A 24 -5.79 -27.36 10.02
CA GLY A 24 -4.43 -27.59 9.54
C GLY A 24 -4.09 -26.76 8.31
N GLU A 25 -3.51 -25.58 8.56
CA GLU A 25 -3.06 -24.67 7.51
C GLU A 25 -1.91 -25.39 6.83
N GLU A 26 -2.23 -26.04 5.70
CA GLU A 26 -1.23 -26.72 4.89
C GLU A 26 -0.20 -25.68 4.43
N ILE A 27 0.95 -25.66 5.09
CA ILE A 27 2.04 -24.73 4.78
C ILE A 27 2.59 -25.12 3.41
N LEU A 28 2.14 -24.39 2.38
CA LEU A 28 2.66 -24.53 1.03
C LEU A 28 4.14 -24.11 1.01
N ALA A 29 5.03 -25.11 0.99
CA ALA A 29 6.45 -24.90 0.84
C ALA A 29 6.75 -24.27 -0.54
N LEU A 30 7.60 -23.25 -0.55
CA LEU A 30 8.04 -22.61 -1.79
C LEU A 30 9.31 -23.27 -2.30
N PRO A 31 9.65 -23.18 -3.61
CA PRO A 31 10.91 -23.70 -4.13
C PRO A 31 12.16 -23.26 -3.35
N SER A 32 12.16 -22.07 -2.75
CA SER A 32 13.23 -21.58 -1.87
C SER A 32 13.40 -22.32 -0.53
N ASP A 33 12.46 -23.19 -0.16
CA ASP A 33 12.51 -24.04 1.06
C ASP A 33 13.20 -25.38 0.83
N PHE A 34 13.42 -25.77 -0.43
CA PHE A 34 13.98 -27.06 -0.82
C PHE A 34 15.48 -26.99 -1.09
N ASN A 35 16.15 -28.12 -0.94
CA ASN A 35 17.54 -28.28 -1.35
C ASN A 35 17.66 -28.53 -2.87
N ALA A 36 18.87 -28.38 -3.42
CA ALA A 36 19.10 -28.54 -4.86
C ALA A 36 18.72 -29.96 -5.37
N GLU A 37 18.96 -30.99 -4.56
CA GLU A 37 18.60 -32.38 -4.88
C GLU A 37 17.09 -32.57 -4.94
N GLU A 38 16.36 -31.96 -4.00
CA GLU A 38 14.89 -32.02 -3.91
C GLU A 38 14.22 -31.24 -5.05
N LEU A 39 14.77 -30.08 -5.43
CA LEU A 39 14.29 -29.31 -6.57
C LEU A 39 14.31 -30.13 -7.87
N VAL A 40 15.35 -30.95 -8.07
CA VAL A 40 15.45 -31.85 -9.21
C VAL A 40 14.51 -33.05 -9.05
N ALA A 41 14.44 -33.63 -7.85
CA ALA A 41 13.57 -34.77 -7.58
C ALA A 41 12.09 -34.47 -7.80
N TYR A 42 11.65 -33.25 -7.46
CA TYR A 42 10.26 -32.80 -7.60
C TYR A 42 9.99 -31.99 -8.89
N ASP A 43 10.98 -31.86 -9.78
CA ASP A 43 10.91 -31.06 -11.02
C ASP A 43 10.41 -29.61 -10.83
N LEU A 44 10.87 -28.98 -9.74
CA LEU A 44 10.43 -27.63 -9.33
C LEU A 44 11.26 -26.50 -9.97
N ASN A 45 12.18 -26.82 -10.89
CA ASN A 45 13.08 -25.85 -11.50
C ASN A 45 12.33 -24.70 -12.21
N THR A 46 11.26 -25.03 -12.93
CA THR A 46 10.44 -24.01 -13.61
C THR A 46 9.74 -23.08 -12.60
N LEU A 47 9.21 -23.64 -11.52
CA LEU A 47 8.55 -22.89 -10.46
C LEU A 47 9.54 -22.00 -9.70
N ALA A 48 10.75 -22.49 -9.45
CA ALA A 48 11.83 -21.73 -8.83
C ALA A 48 12.23 -20.50 -9.66
N VAL A 49 12.23 -20.60 -10.99
CA VAL A 49 12.48 -19.44 -11.89
C VAL A 49 11.38 -18.39 -11.76
N TYR A 50 10.11 -18.81 -11.69
CA TYR A 50 9.00 -17.87 -11.46
C TYR A 50 9.06 -17.24 -10.07
N GLU A 51 9.34 -18.03 -9.04
CA GLU A 51 9.51 -17.54 -7.69
C GLU A 51 10.65 -16.51 -7.61
N LEU A 52 11.79 -16.77 -8.28
CA LEU A 52 12.90 -15.83 -8.34
C LEU A 52 12.45 -14.47 -8.90
N LYS A 53 11.71 -14.45 -10.02
CA LYS A 53 11.18 -13.22 -10.62
C LYS A 53 10.22 -12.48 -9.68
N LEU A 54 9.31 -13.21 -9.03
CA LEU A 54 8.38 -12.63 -8.06
C LEU A 54 9.11 -12.05 -6.85
N ARG A 55 10.14 -12.75 -6.33
CA ARG A 55 10.94 -12.27 -5.22
C ARG A 55 11.76 -11.03 -5.58
N VAL A 56 12.27 -10.92 -6.80
CA VAL A 56 12.93 -9.71 -7.29
C VAL A 56 11.96 -8.52 -7.28
N GLY A 57 10.76 -8.68 -7.84
CA GLY A 57 9.73 -7.64 -7.80
C GLY A 57 9.37 -7.24 -6.36
N LEU A 58 9.12 -8.23 -5.51
CA LEU A 58 8.83 -8.03 -4.09
C LEU A 58 9.98 -7.35 -3.33
N ALA A 59 11.23 -7.61 -3.70
CA ALA A 59 12.39 -6.94 -3.09
C ALA A 59 12.36 -5.43 -3.36
N PHE A 60 12.02 -5.02 -4.59
CA PHE A 60 11.89 -3.60 -4.92
C PHE A 60 10.70 -2.94 -4.21
N ASP A 61 9.56 -3.63 -4.11
CA ASP A 61 8.39 -3.15 -3.37
C ASP A 61 8.68 -2.99 -1.87
N LEU A 62 9.37 -3.96 -1.26
CA LEU A 62 9.77 -3.90 0.14
C LEU A 62 10.84 -2.84 0.38
N LEU A 63 11.79 -2.69 -0.53
CA LEU A 63 12.79 -1.61 -0.45
C LEU A 63 12.11 -0.24 -0.49
N GLN A 64 11.06 -0.09 -1.30
CA GLN A 64 10.25 1.12 -1.34
C GLN A 64 9.49 1.36 -0.03
N GLN A 65 8.90 0.33 0.57
CA GLN A 65 8.24 0.43 1.87
C GLN A 65 9.23 0.84 2.98
N VAL A 66 10.46 0.32 2.95
CA VAL A 66 11.53 0.74 3.87
C VAL A 66 11.86 2.23 3.68
N ARG A 67 12.03 2.67 2.44
CA ARG A 67 12.28 4.10 2.13
C ARG A 67 11.16 4.99 2.65
N GLU A 68 9.91 4.60 2.46
CA GLU A 68 8.75 5.36 2.93
C GLU A 68 8.69 5.40 4.46
N ALA A 69 8.87 4.26 5.14
CA ALA A 69 8.91 4.21 6.61
C ALA A 69 10.03 5.10 7.19
N VAL A 70 11.20 5.09 6.57
CA VAL A 70 12.33 5.94 7.00
C VAL A 70 12.02 7.43 6.77
N LYS A 71 11.36 7.80 5.66
CA LYS A 71 10.88 9.18 5.42
C LYS A 71 9.88 9.62 6.48
N HIS A 72 8.93 8.76 6.84
CA HIS A 72 7.98 9.05 7.92
C HIS A 72 8.69 9.28 9.26
N SER A 73 9.70 8.45 9.57
CA SER A 73 10.49 8.63 10.78
C SER A 73 11.25 9.96 10.79
N ALA A 74 11.85 10.34 9.67
CA ALA A 74 12.52 11.64 9.52
C ALA A 74 11.54 12.81 9.66
N ALA A 75 10.35 12.72 9.06
CA ALA A 75 9.30 13.73 9.18
C ALA A 75 8.85 13.93 10.63
N HIS A 76 8.71 12.86 11.42
CA HIS A 76 8.40 12.96 12.85
C HIS A 76 9.52 13.61 13.66
N VAL A 77 10.78 13.38 13.31
CA VAL A 77 11.91 14.06 13.94
C VAL A 77 11.83 15.57 13.68
N GLU A 78 11.53 15.97 12.45
CA GLU A 78 11.38 17.39 12.09
C GLU A 78 10.16 18.01 12.77
N GLN A 79 9.01 17.32 12.77
CA GLN A 79 7.83 17.77 13.47
C GLN A 79 8.10 17.99 14.97
N LYS A 80 8.84 17.07 15.61
CA LYS A 80 9.25 17.23 17.01
C LYS A 80 10.06 18.49 17.23
N THR A 81 10.95 18.87 16.31
CA THR A 81 11.74 20.11 16.44
C THR A 81 10.88 21.37 16.35
N GLN A 82 9.75 21.32 15.66
CA GLN A 82 8.84 22.47 15.47
C GLN A 82 7.80 22.58 16.60
N ASP A 83 7.20 21.45 17.00
CA ASP A 83 5.99 21.43 17.82
C ASP A 83 6.26 21.19 19.32
N ALA A 84 7.36 20.51 19.67
CA ALA A 84 7.59 20.10 21.05
C ALA A 84 8.18 21.25 21.89
N ARG A 85 7.30 22.00 22.57
CA ARG A 85 7.67 23.11 23.47
C ARG A 85 7.69 22.72 24.96
N THR A 86 6.92 21.70 25.35
CA THR A 86 6.84 21.24 26.75
C THR A 86 7.43 19.85 26.92
N LYS A 87 7.83 19.50 28.15
CA LYS A 87 8.35 18.15 28.49
C LYS A 87 7.36 17.03 28.12
N ARG A 88 6.06 17.28 28.31
CA ARG A 88 5.01 16.32 27.96
C ARG A 88 4.92 16.11 26.45
N ASP A 89 5.02 17.19 25.67
CA ASP A 89 4.96 17.11 24.22
C ASP A 89 6.23 16.43 23.66
N HIS A 90 7.40 16.70 24.25
CA HIS A 90 8.62 15.96 23.92
C HIS A 90 8.49 14.44 24.15
N LEU A 91 7.86 14.01 25.24
CA LEU A 91 7.65 12.59 25.53
C LEU A 91 6.70 11.96 24.49
N LYS A 92 5.59 12.62 24.17
CA LYS A 92 4.62 12.16 23.16
C LYS A 92 5.22 12.08 21.76
N GLU A 93 6.00 13.07 21.35
CA GLU A 93 6.66 13.03 20.05
C GLU A 93 7.79 11.99 20.03
N GLN A 94 8.48 11.77 21.16
CA GLN A 94 9.48 10.70 21.25
C GLN A 94 8.87 9.31 21.10
N THR A 95 7.68 9.05 21.67
CA THR A 95 6.99 7.76 21.48
C THR A 95 6.60 7.53 20.03
N LYS A 96 6.09 8.57 19.33
CA LYS A 96 5.80 8.50 17.88
C LYS A 96 7.05 8.23 17.05
N ILE A 97 8.16 8.91 17.36
CA ILE A 97 9.44 8.67 16.67
C ILE A 97 9.90 7.23 16.90
N ASN A 98 9.84 6.71 18.13
CA ASN A 98 10.23 5.33 18.42
C ASN A 98 9.35 4.34 17.64
N ALA A 99 8.03 4.51 17.65
CA ALA A 99 7.11 3.67 16.89
C ALA A 99 7.41 3.68 15.37
N SER A 100 7.70 4.86 14.80
CA SER A 100 8.09 4.97 13.39
C SER A 100 9.42 4.28 13.06
N ARG A 101 10.38 4.31 13.99
CA ARG A 101 11.67 3.62 13.85
C ARG A 101 11.51 2.10 13.94
N ASP A 102 10.66 1.64 14.85
CA ASP A 102 10.36 0.21 15.00
C ASP A 102 9.64 -0.31 13.76
N ARG A 103 8.72 0.48 13.18
CA ARG A 103 8.12 0.16 11.88
C ARG A 103 9.17 0.06 10.76
N SER A 104 10.10 1.02 10.70
CA SER A 104 11.18 1.00 9.69
C SER A 104 12.05 -0.25 9.83
N LYS A 105 12.39 -0.66 11.06
CA LYS A 105 13.13 -1.90 11.34
C LYS A 105 12.33 -3.14 10.95
N PHE A 106 11.02 -3.14 11.21
CA PHE A 106 10.14 -4.24 10.83
C PHE A 106 10.12 -4.46 9.32
N GLU A 107 9.92 -3.40 8.53
CA GLU A 107 9.96 -3.51 7.07
C GLU A 107 11.34 -3.92 6.55
N ALA A 108 12.41 -3.42 7.17
CA ALA A 108 13.77 -3.80 6.80
C ALA A 108 14.07 -5.28 7.09
N ARG A 109 13.53 -5.84 8.18
CA ARG A 109 13.61 -7.28 8.46
C ARG A 109 12.86 -8.09 7.41
N ARG A 110 11.69 -7.64 6.99
CA ARG A 110 10.88 -8.28 5.94
C ARG A 110 11.61 -8.28 4.60
N TYR A 111 12.22 -7.15 4.23
CA TYR A 111 13.10 -7.07 3.08
C TYR A 111 14.29 -8.04 3.20
N ASN A 112 14.99 -8.04 4.34
CA ASN A 112 16.15 -8.91 4.55
C ASN A 112 15.79 -10.40 4.49
N HIS A 113 14.62 -10.78 4.99
CA HIS A 113 14.10 -12.13 4.86
C HIS A 113 13.87 -12.50 3.39
N ASN A 114 13.20 -11.63 2.62
CA ASN A 114 13.02 -11.84 1.18
C ASN A 114 14.38 -11.94 0.45
N PHE A 115 15.33 -11.05 0.77
CA PHE A 115 16.65 -11.01 0.16
C PHE A 115 17.44 -12.30 0.43
N SER A 116 17.41 -12.84 1.66
CA SER A 116 18.04 -14.13 1.96
C SER A 116 17.48 -15.26 1.09
N ARG A 117 16.16 -15.30 0.91
CA ARG A 117 15.51 -16.32 0.09
C ARG A 117 15.80 -16.17 -1.39
N LEU A 118 15.88 -14.93 -1.87
CA LEU A 118 16.32 -14.60 -3.22
C LEU A 118 17.78 -15.04 -3.45
N GLN A 119 18.68 -14.87 -2.48
CA GLN A 119 20.04 -15.40 -2.56
C GLN A 119 20.05 -16.93 -2.61
N THR A 120 19.27 -17.60 -1.77
CA THR A 120 19.12 -19.06 -1.80
C THR A 120 18.69 -19.54 -3.19
N LEU A 121 17.64 -18.96 -3.78
CA LEU A 121 17.19 -19.33 -5.12
C LEU A 121 18.24 -19.09 -6.21
N ARG A 122 19.00 -17.98 -6.13
CA ARG A 122 20.08 -17.72 -7.09
C ARG A 122 21.18 -18.77 -7.01
N LEU A 123 21.51 -19.24 -5.79
CA LEU A 123 22.47 -20.33 -5.59
C LEU A 123 21.93 -21.65 -6.14
N LEU A 124 20.67 -21.99 -5.83
CA LEU A 124 20.04 -23.23 -6.29
C LEU A 124 19.93 -23.30 -7.82
N LEU A 125 19.54 -22.20 -8.46
CA LEU A 125 19.39 -22.09 -9.92
C LEU A 125 20.69 -21.76 -10.65
N GLN A 126 21.80 -21.54 -9.93
CA GLN A 126 23.08 -21.08 -10.48
C GLN A 126 22.92 -19.84 -11.41
N THR A 127 21.94 -18.99 -11.10
CA THR A 127 21.62 -17.80 -11.89
C THR A 127 22.15 -16.57 -11.15
N PRO A 128 23.36 -16.08 -11.49
CA PRO A 128 23.85 -14.84 -10.91
C PRO A 128 23.00 -13.64 -11.35
N PRO A 129 22.96 -12.54 -10.57
CA PRO A 129 22.31 -11.32 -11.00
C PRO A 129 22.95 -10.81 -12.31
N PRO A 130 22.15 -10.37 -13.29
CA PRO A 130 22.70 -9.75 -14.49
C PRO A 130 23.40 -8.45 -14.12
N ALA A 131 24.69 -8.32 -14.44
CA ALA A 131 25.56 -7.23 -13.99
C ALA A 131 25.04 -5.82 -14.36
N ASP A 132 24.30 -5.72 -15.47
CA ASP A 132 23.79 -4.45 -16.02
C ASP A 132 22.32 -4.17 -15.64
N THR A 133 21.78 -4.88 -14.64
CA THR A 133 20.39 -4.72 -14.19
C THR A 133 20.30 -4.16 -12.79
N MET A 134 19.20 -3.46 -12.50
CA MET A 134 18.92 -2.94 -11.15
C MET A 134 18.94 -4.03 -10.07
N GLU A 135 18.74 -5.30 -10.44
CA GLU A 135 18.76 -6.44 -9.54
C GLU A 135 20.14 -6.73 -8.94
N ALA A 136 21.21 -6.33 -9.63
CA ALA A 136 22.59 -6.45 -9.14
C ALA A 136 22.86 -5.49 -7.98
N ASN A 137 22.07 -4.41 -7.88
CA ASN A 137 22.21 -3.40 -6.83
C ASN A 137 21.51 -3.79 -5.53
N LEU A 138 20.71 -4.86 -5.51
CA LEU A 138 20.06 -5.33 -4.30
C LEU A 138 21.12 -5.86 -3.33
N ARG A 139 21.13 -5.29 -2.12
CA ARG A 139 22.03 -5.68 -1.02
C ARG A 139 21.21 -5.95 0.23
N ARG A 140 21.81 -6.61 1.21
CA ARG A 140 21.21 -6.78 2.54
C ARG A 140 21.24 -5.43 3.27
N ILE A 141 20.13 -5.07 3.93
CA ILE A 141 20.02 -3.82 4.71
C ILE A 141 20.64 -4.02 6.09
N ASP A 142 21.59 -3.16 6.46
CA ASP A 142 22.05 -3.01 7.83
C ASP A 142 21.04 -2.20 8.65
N LEU A 143 20.39 -2.85 9.60
CA LEU A 143 19.36 -2.25 10.46
C LEU A 143 19.87 -1.05 11.28
N ASN A 144 21.18 -0.95 11.52
CA ASN A 144 21.76 0.09 12.36
C ASN A 144 22.24 1.30 11.56
N ASN A 145 22.73 1.09 10.35
CA ASN A 145 23.39 2.12 9.56
C ASN A 145 22.53 2.59 8.38
N ASP A 146 21.85 1.66 7.71
CA ASP A 146 21.16 1.98 6.45
C ASP A 146 19.83 2.70 6.67
N LEU A 147 19.22 2.56 7.85
CA LEU A 147 17.93 3.18 8.20
C LEU A 147 18.04 4.63 8.66
N LYS A 148 19.26 5.19 8.70
CA LYS A 148 19.48 6.59 9.08
C LYS A 148 19.21 7.49 7.88
N MET A 149 18.21 8.36 7.99
CA MET A 149 18.01 9.42 7.01
C MET A 149 18.76 10.68 7.42
N VAL A 150 19.51 11.26 6.49
CA VAL A 150 19.97 12.65 6.61
C VAL A 150 18.74 13.56 6.50
N SER A 151 18.59 14.52 7.43
CA SER A 151 17.41 15.41 7.57
C SER A 151 16.82 15.87 6.22
N LEU A 152 15.48 15.89 6.12
CA LEU A 152 14.76 16.34 4.92
C LEU A 152 15.02 17.83 4.64
N LEU A 153 15.29 18.63 5.67
CA LEU A 153 15.66 20.04 5.56
C LEU A 153 17.08 20.25 5.01
N ALA A 154 18.04 19.38 5.35
CA ALA A 154 19.41 19.46 4.83
C ALA A 154 19.47 19.26 3.31
N ASN A 155 18.53 18.49 2.76
CA ASN A 155 18.37 18.29 1.31
C ASN A 155 17.94 19.57 0.58
N ARG A 156 17.37 20.56 1.28
CA ARG A 156 16.91 21.82 0.68
C ARG A 156 17.99 22.92 0.70
N THR A 157 19.03 22.80 1.53
CA THR A 157 19.97 23.90 1.85
C THR A 157 21.44 23.62 1.54
N ALA A 158 21.93 22.37 1.57
CA ALA A 158 23.32 22.06 1.21
C ALA A 158 23.47 21.88 -0.31
N GLY A 159 24.54 22.34 -0.98
CA GLY A 159 24.74 22.12 -2.43
C GLY A 159 24.98 20.64 -2.81
N ASP A 160 24.64 20.25 -4.05
CA ASP A 160 24.56 18.86 -4.54
C ASP A 160 25.81 17.99 -4.29
N SER A 161 27.00 18.56 -4.35
CA SER A 161 28.28 17.80 -4.35
C SER A 161 28.68 17.18 -3.01
N LYS A 162 28.14 17.64 -1.87
CA LYS A 162 28.35 17.00 -0.55
C LYS A 162 27.18 16.11 -0.10
N ARG A 163 26.10 16.04 -0.90
CA ARG A 163 24.84 15.35 -0.55
C ARG A 163 24.94 13.82 -0.61
N LEU A 164 25.69 13.28 -1.57
CA LEU A 164 25.64 11.86 -1.94
C LEU A 164 26.63 10.97 -1.16
N ALA A 165 27.71 11.53 -0.61
CA ALA A 165 28.80 10.75 -0.01
C ALA A 165 28.42 10.01 1.29
N ASN A 166 27.36 10.44 2.00
CA ASN A 166 26.95 9.87 3.29
C ASN A 166 25.53 9.26 3.29
N MET A 167 24.90 9.13 2.12
CA MET A 167 23.57 8.49 2.06
C MET A 167 23.70 6.97 2.00
N SER A 168 22.88 6.28 2.79
CA SER A 168 22.76 4.82 2.72
C SER A 168 22.47 4.36 1.29
N TRP A 169 23.00 3.21 0.90
CA TRP A 169 22.83 2.64 -0.45
C TRP A 169 21.36 2.44 -0.83
N ILE A 170 20.47 2.32 0.15
CA ILE A 170 19.02 2.25 -0.10
C ILE A 170 18.51 3.52 -0.77
N TRP A 171 19.23 4.65 -0.73
CA TRP A 171 18.88 5.92 -1.34
C TRP A 171 19.62 6.20 -2.65
N SER A 172 20.77 5.56 -2.85
CA SER A 172 21.59 5.75 -4.05
C SER A 172 20.88 5.16 -5.27
N SER A 173 20.79 5.95 -6.33
CA SER A 173 20.44 5.49 -7.68
C SER A 173 21.68 5.60 -8.57
N GLU A 174 22.81 5.01 -8.17
CA GLU A 174 24.07 5.23 -8.90
C GLU A 174 24.66 3.92 -9.42
N VAL A 175 24.59 3.81 -10.75
CA VAL A 175 25.70 3.60 -11.69
C VAL A 175 26.92 2.90 -11.07
N SER A 176 27.18 1.68 -11.54
CA SER A 176 28.39 0.89 -11.28
C SER A 176 29.67 1.74 -11.37
N GLU A 177 30.72 1.39 -10.62
CA GLU A 177 32.03 2.08 -10.63
C GLU A 177 32.69 2.09 -12.02
N GLU A 178 32.37 1.13 -12.90
CA GLU A 178 32.78 1.15 -14.31
C GLU A 178 32.00 2.20 -15.14
N GLY A 179 30.86 2.66 -14.64
CA GLY A 179 30.06 3.73 -15.22
C GLY A 179 30.41 5.14 -14.76
N ALA A 180 31.23 5.29 -13.71
CA ALA A 180 31.80 6.57 -13.34
C ALA A 180 32.71 7.16 -14.43
N GLN A 181 33.26 6.32 -15.33
CA GLN A 181 34.10 6.77 -16.45
C GLN A 181 33.31 7.19 -17.69
N TRP A 182 32.05 6.76 -17.87
CA TRP A 182 31.18 7.25 -18.95
C TRP A 182 30.16 8.31 -18.50
N ALA A 183 29.85 8.39 -17.20
CA ALA A 183 28.97 9.40 -16.61
C ALA A 183 29.53 10.84 -16.72
N THR A 184 30.80 11.02 -17.10
CA THR A 184 31.41 12.34 -17.22
C THR A 184 30.90 13.17 -18.40
N LYS A 185 30.14 12.61 -19.36
CA LYS A 185 29.53 13.39 -20.46
C LYS A 185 28.19 12.82 -20.96
N GLY A 186 27.10 13.09 -20.24
CA GLY A 186 25.78 13.25 -20.87
C GLY A 186 24.64 12.29 -20.49
N THR A 187 24.88 11.22 -19.75
CA THR A 187 23.86 10.17 -19.47
C THR A 187 23.38 10.10 -18.03
N GLU A 188 24.09 10.72 -17.09
CA GLU A 188 23.67 10.83 -15.67
C GLU A 188 22.40 11.68 -15.52
N HIS A 189 22.28 12.75 -16.33
CA HIS A 189 21.07 13.54 -16.45
C HIS A 189 19.90 12.76 -17.05
N MET A 190 20.14 11.78 -17.94
CA MET A 190 19.08 10.96 -18.54
C MET A 190 18.51 9.97 -17.51
N LEU A 191 19.33 9.24 -16.78
CA LEU A 191 18.84 8.28 -15.76
C LEU A 191 18.16 8.98 -14.56
N ALA A 192 18.71 10.11 -14.11
CA ALA A 192 18.05 10.93 -13.08
C ALA A 192 16.75 11.56 -13.61
N SER A 193 16.73 11.98 -14.88
CA SER A 193 15.51 12.47 -15.55
C SER A 193 14.48 11.35 -15.72
N ASP A 194 14.89 10.12 -16.01
CA ASP A 194 14.00 8.97 -16.17
C ASP A 194 13.42 8.51 -14.84
N CYS A 195 14.21 8.53 -13.77
CA CYS A 195 13.73 8.30 -12.40
C CYS A 195 12.74 9.40 -11.96
N ALA A 196 13.09 10.67 -12.21
CA ALA A 196 12.21 11.80 -11.92
C ALA A 196 10.93 11.76 -12.76
N HIS A 197 11.03 11.36 -14.04
CA HIS A 197 9.90 11.16 -14.94
C HIS A 197 9.00 10.04 -14.43
N TRP A 198 9.57 8.89 -14.08
CA TRP A 198 8.82 7.78 -13.48
C TRP A 198 8.10 8.20 -12.20
N HIS A 199 8.77 8.94 -11.30
CA HIS A 199 8.13 9.47 -10.09
C HIS A 199 6.99 10.44 -10.40
N ARG A 200 7.16 11.34 -11.38
CA ARG A 200 6.09 12.26 -11.82
C ARG A 200 4.92 11.50 -12.43
N THR A 201 5.18 10.56 -13.34
CA THR A 201 4.15 9.74 -13.99
C THR A 201 3.41 8.88 -12.96
N ARG A 202 4.12 8.31 -11.98
CA ARG A 202 3.50 7.59 -10.86
C ARG A 202 2.64 8.50 -10.00
N MET A 203 3.12 9.69 -9.64
CA MET A 203 2.33 10.67 -8.88
C MET A 203 1.07 11.10 -9.66
N GLN A 204 1.19 11.34 -10.96
CA GLN A 204 0.06 11.65 -11.83
C GLN A 204 -0.95 10.50 -11.87
N LYS A 205 -0.48 9.25 -11.97
CA LYS A 205 -1.34 8.07 -11.89
C LYS A 205 -2.06 8.02 -10.54
N THR A 206 -1.34 8.14 -9.42
CA THR A 206 -1.96 8.14 -8.08
C THR A 206 -2.97 9.27 -7.93
N GLN A 207 -2.68 10.47 -8.43
CA GLN A 207 -3.65 11.57 -8.43
C GLN A 207 -4.89 11.26 -9.26
N ALA A 208 -4.72 10.69 -10.46
CA ALA A 208 -5.83 10.26 -11.30
C ALA A 208 -6.68 9.19 -10.61
N ASP A 209 -6.03 8.19 -10.00
CA ASP A 209 -6.68 7.12 -9.24
C ASP A 209 -7.49 7.71 -8.06
N THR A 210 -6.90 8.63 -7.30
CA THR A 210 -7.61 9.30 -6.19
C THR A 210 -8.79 10.14 -6.69
N PHE A 211 -8.64 10.86 -7.79
CA PHE A 211 -9.71 11.65 -8.38
C PHE A 211 -10.89 10.79 -8.84
N VAL A 212 -10.61 9.66 -9.48
CA VAL A 212 -11.64 8.68 -9.87
C VAL A 212 -12.36 8.16 -8.63
N ASN A 213 -11.63 7.83 -7.58
CA ASN A 213 -12.22 7.34 -6.32
C ASN A 213 -13.13 8.36 -5.64
N TYR A 214 -12.70 9.62 -5.56
CA TYR A 214 -13.54 10.69 -5.03
C TYR A 214 -14.79 10.87 -5.88
N THR A 215 -14.66 10.90 -7.19
CA THR A 215 -15.80 11.03 -8.11
C THR A 215 -16.79 9.88 -7.95
N CYS A 216 -16.31 8.63 -7.85
CA CYS A 216 -17.15 7.46 -7.56
C CYS A 216 -17.82 7.55 -6.17
N GLY A 217 -17.14 8.13 -5.18
CA GLY A 217 -17.72 8.45 -3.87
C GLY A 217 -18.85 9.46 -3.99
N ASP A 218 -18.61 10.58 -4.66
CA ASP A 218 -19.59 11.66 -4.86
C ASP A 218 -20.83 11.16 -5.60
N PHE A 219 -20.68 10.30 -6.62
CA PHE A 219 -21.81 9.68 -7.30
C PHE A 219 -22.68 8.84 -6.36
N ARG A 220 -22.06 8.02 -5.49
CA ARG A 220 -22.79 7.21 -4.50
C ARG A 220 -23.53 8.10 -3.50
N HIS A 221 -22.87 9.15 -3.02
CA HIS A 221 -23.49 10.10 -2.10
C HIS A 221 -24.64 10.87 -2.76
N ALA A 222 -24.49 11.33 -4.01
CA ALA A 222 -25.56 11.99 -4.74
C ALA A 222 -26.77 11.07 -4.95
N TYR A 223 -26.54 9.83 -5.38
CA TYR A 223 -27.59 8.83 -5.55
C TYR A 223 -28.37 8.59 -4.25
N ALA A 224 -27.66 8.34 -3.15
CA ALA A 224 -28.27 8.14 -1.82
C ALA A 224 -29.01 9.39 -1.32
N GLY A 225 -28.45 10.58 -1.58
CA GLY A 225 -29.04 11.86 -1.21
C GLY A 225 -30.37 12.10 -1.92
N TYR A 226 -30.43 11.88 -3.24
CA TYR A 226 -31.68 12.01 -4.00
C TYR A 226 -32.74 10.99 -3.59
N ASP A 227 -32.34 9.75 -3.30
CA ASP A 227 -33.30 8.75 -2.81
C ASP A 227 -33.84 9.11 -1.42
N THR A 228 -32.98 9.63 -0.55
CA THR A 228 -33.39 10.15 0.77
C THR A 228 -34.38 11.30 0.63
N LEU A 229 -34.08 12.30 -0.21
CA LEU A 229 -34.97 13.44 -0.45
C LEU A 229 -36.32 13.00 -1.03
N ARG A 230 -36.31 12.08 -1.99
CA ARG A 230 -37.53 11.46 -2.53
C ARG A 230 -38.36 10.84 -1.41
N ASN A 231 -37.75 10.05 -0.53
CA ASN A 231 -38.45 9.38 0.57
C ASN A 231 -39.03 10.39 1.57
N CYS A 232 -38.29 11.44 1.94
CA CYS A 232 -38.80 12.51 2.79
C CYS A 232 -40.03 13.21 2.17
N TRP A 233 -40.03 13.48 0.86
CA TRP A 233 -41.20 14.05 0.19
C TRP A 233 -42.38 13.10 0.12
N LEU A 234 -42.14 11.79 -0.02
CA LEU A 234 -43.21 10.77 0.07
C LEU A 234 -43.81 10.69 1.47
N GLU A 235 -42.98 10.75 2.51
CA GLU A 235 -43.45 10.81 3.90
C GLU A 235 -44.32 12.05 4.14
N VAL A 236 -43.89 13.21 3.61
CA VAL A 236 -44.71 14.44 3.66
C VAL A 236 -46.04 14.22 2.94
N ALA A 237 -46.06 13.62 1.75
CA ALA A 237 -47.30 13.37 1.01
C ALA A 237 -48.28 12.45 1.76
N GLN A 238 -47.75 11.53 2.57
CA GLN A 238 -48.51 10.55 3.34
C GLN A 238 -49.06 11.08 4.67
N ARG A 239 -48.63 12.24 5.16
CA ARG A 239 -49.14 12.75 6.45
C ARG A 239 -50.63 13.12 6.35
N GLU A 240 -51.33 12.87 7.46
CA GLU A 240 -52.73 13.24 7.62
C GLU A 240 -52.88 14.76 7.82
N GLY A 241 -54.04 15.32 7.44
CA GLY A 241 -54.36 16.75 7.64
C GLY A 241 -53.74 17.72 6.62
N ILE A 242 -53.03 17.24 5.60
CA ILE A 242 -52.46 18.09 4.55
C ILE A 242 -53.50 18.40 3.46
N ALA A 243 -53.53 19.65 3.00
CA ALA A 243 -54.38 20.07 1.89
C ALA A 243 -54.08 19.27 0.59
N PRO A 244 -55.09 18.95 -0.23
CA PRO A 244 -54.90 18.15 -1.45
C PRO A 244 -53.83 18.71 -2.41
N GLY A 245 -53.75 20.03 -2.55
CA GLY A 245 -52.74 20.68 -3.39
C GLY A 245 -51.30 20.51 -2.87
N ALA A 246 -51.11 20.56 -1.54
CA ALA A 246 -49.80 20.33 -0.94
C ALA A 246 -49.37 18.86 -1.04
N ARG A 247 -50.31 17.92 -0.96
CA ARG A 247 -50.04 16.49 -1.24
C ARG A 247 -49.61 16.27 -2.70
N ALA A 248 -50.33 16.86 -3.65
CA ALA A 248 -49.98 16.77 -5.08
C ALA A 248 -48.57 17.34 -5.35
N TYR A 249 -48.24 18.49 -4.75
CA TYR A 249 -46.92 19.08 -4.83
C TYR A 249 -45.81 18.19 -4.25
N ALA A 250 -46.04 17.57 -3.09
CA ALA A 250 -45.08 16.67 -2.47
C ALA A 250 -44.80 15.43 -3.36
N HIS A 251 -45.83 14.85 -4.00
CA HIS A 251 -45.64 13.78 -4.97
C HIS A 251 -44.86 14.25 -6.21
N GLN A 252 -45.11 15.46 -6.70
CA GLN A 252 -44.35 16.04 -7.80
C GLN A 252 -42.86 16.19 -7.46
N GLN A 253 -42.55 16.70 -6.25
CA GLN A 253 -41.16 16.81 -5.77
C GLN A 253 -40.49 15.45 -5.63
N ALA A 254 -41.19 14.45 -5.08
CA ALA A 254 -40.67 13.09 -5.01
C ALA A 254 -40.36 12.50 -6.40
N ALA A 255 -41.23 12.73 -7.39
CA ALA A 255 -41.02 12.29 -8.77
C ALA A 255 -39.82 13.00 -9.43
N MET A 256 -39.63 14.30 -9.16
CA MET A 256 -38.47 15.04 -9.65
C MET A 256 -37.16 14.44 -9.13
N TYR A 257 -37.05 14.19 -7.81
CA TYR A 257 -35.84 13.59 -7.25
C TYR A 257 -35.62 12.14 -7.70
N ALA A 258 -36.69 11.38 -7.94
CA ALA A 258 -36.57 10.06 -8.56
C ALA A 258 -35.95 10.15 -9.96
N THR A 259 -36.37 11.14 -10.76
CA THR A 259 -35.84 11.37 -12.10
C THR A 259 -34.34 11.74 -12.05
N MET A 260 -33.96 12.69 -11.18
CA MET A 260 -32.56 13.09 -11.00
C MET A 260 -31.67 11.92 -10.55
N ARG A 261 -32.16 11.07 -9.65
CA ARG A 261 -31.48 9.85 -9.21
C ARG A 261 -31.25 8.90 -10.39
N ASP A 262 -32.26 8.68 -11.21
CA ASP A 262 -32.20 7.74 -12.33
C ASP A 262 -31.30 8.26 -13.46
N GLU A 263 -31.28 9.57 -13.71
CA GLU A 263 -30.35 10.21 -14.65
C GLU A 263 -28.88 9.99 -14.25
N ILE A 264 -28.55 10.24 -12.98
CA ILE A 264 -27.20 10.02 -12.46
C ILE A 264 -26.82 8.55 -12.54
N ARG A 265 -27.76 7.66 -12.21
CA ARG A 265 -27.56 6.22 -12.33
C ARG A 265 -27.23 5.82 -13.76
N LEU A 266 -27.98 6.30 -14.75
CA LEU A 266 -27.74 5.99 -16.16
C LEU A 266 -26.40 6.53 -16.65
N ALA A 267 -26.05 7.76 -16.26
CA ALA A 267 -24.75 8.35 -16.59
C ALA A 267 -23.58 7.53 -16.02
N PHE A 268 -23.72 7.04 -14.79
CA PHE A 268 -22.72 6.24 -14.11
C PHE A 268 -22.60 4.82 -14.66
N ASP A 269 -23.74 4.16 -14.93
CA ASP A 269 -23.79 2.81 -15.53
C ASP A 269 -23.15 2.77 -16.93
N LYS A 270 -23.19 3.88 -17.68
CA LYS A 270 -22.56 3.99 -19.01
C LYS A 270 -21.03 3.93 -18.98
N VAL A 271 -20.40 4.40 -17.89
CA VAL A 271 -18.93 4.50 -17.76
C VAL A 271 -18.34 3.28 -17.03
N ARG A 272 -19.19 2.51 -16.35
CA ARG A 272 -18.82 1.31 -15.60
C ARG A 272 -18.49 0.12 -16.53
N LYS A 273 -17.49 -0.68 -16.17
CA LYS A 273 -17.24 -1.98 -16.82
C LYS A 273 -18.39 -2.97 -16.58
N PRO A 274 -18.75 -3.81 -17.56
CA PRO A 274 -19.80 -4.80 -17.38
C PRO A 274 -19.43 -5.80 -16.26
N GLY A 275 -20.37 -6.12 -15.37
CA GLY A 275 -20.20 -7.10 -14.29
C GLY A 275 -19.65 -6.58 -12.97
N VAL A 276 -19.35 -5.27 -12.85
CA VAL A 276 -18.84 -4.67 -11.61
C VAL A 276 -19.98 -4.22 -10.70
N ASP A 277 -19.91 -4.60 -9.42
CA ASP A 277 -20.87 -4.17 -8.41
C ASP A 277 -20.76 -2.66 -8.11
N ARG A 278 -21.92 -2.03 -7.86
CA ARG A 278 -22.11 -0.58 -7.79
C ARG A 278 -21.61 0.01 -6.49
N GLU A 279 -21.61 -0.79 -5.42
CA GLU A 279 -21.21 -0.35 -4.08
C GLU A 279 -19.70 -0.47 -3.85
N GLN A 280 -19.01 -1.27 -4.67
CA GLN A 280 -17.61 -1.68 -4.46
C GLN A 280 -16.61 -1.05 -5.46
N MET A 281 -17.01 0.01 -6.16
CA MET A 281 -16.23 0.57 -7.26
C MET A 281 -15.02 1.39 -6.79
N ASP A 282 -13.84 1.03 -7.32
CA ASP A 282 -12.55 1.70 -7.15
C ASP A 282 -11.97 2.02 -8.55
N HIS A 283 -10.94 2.86 -8.64
CA HIS A 283 -10.29 3.30 -9.89
C HIS A 283 -9.91 2.15 -10.85
N THR A 284 -9.63 0.96 -10.33
CA THR A 284 -9.31 -0.26 -11.11
C THR A 284 -10.50 -0.80 -11.93
N MET A 285 -11.72 -0.42 -11.56
CA MET A 285 -12.97 -0.98 -12.08
C MET A 285 -13.73 -0.05 -13.04
N VAL A 286 -13.18 1.15 -13.31
CA VAL A 286 -13.70 2.10 -14.31
C VAL A 286 -13.22 1.72 -15.71
N GLY A 287 -14.10 1.79 -16.72
CA GLY A 287 -13.77 1.51 -18.11
C GLY A 287 -12.74 2.50 -18.67
N ALA A 288 -11.90 2.07 -19.62
CA ALA A 288 -11.00 2.99 -20.29
C ALA A 288 -11.81 4.08 -21.01
N PRO A 289 -11.41 5.36 -20.92
CA PRO A 289 -12.07 6.42 -21.68
C PRO A 289 -11.74 6.22 -23.17
N GLY A 290 -12.66 5.63 -23.96
CA GLY A 290 -12.47 5.60 -25.41
C GLY A 290 -13.14 4.52 -26.27
N SER A 291 -14.05 3.68 -25.79
CA SER A 291 -14.76 2.74 -26.69
C SER A 291 -16.15 3.24 -27.11
N CYS A 292 -16.25 4.51 -27.51
CA CYS A 292 -17.40 4.96 -28.29
C CYS A 292 -17.20 4.51 -29.74
N SER A 293 -17.62 3.28 -30.04
CA SER A 293 -17.68 2.76 -31.41
C SER A 293 -18.84 3.43 -32.14
N VAL A 294 -18.56 4.61 -32.71
CA VAL A 294 -19.44 5.23 -33.71
C VAL A 294 -19.37 4.36 -34.95
N LYS A 295 -20.38 3.50 -35.16
CA LYS A 295 -20.62 2.88 -36.46
C LYS A 295 -21.12 3.97 -37.40
N LEU A 296 -20.24 4.45 -38.27
CA LEU A 296 -20.64 5.21 -39.45
C LEU A 296 -21.25 4.21 -40.46
N SER A 297 -22.58 4.22 -40.54
CA SER A 297 -23.31 3.56 -41.63
C SER A 297 -23.13 4.41 -42.90
N THR A 298 -22.64 3.77 -43.96
CA THR A 298 -22.82 4.23 -45.35
C THR A 298 -24.09 3.60 -45.91
#